data_AF-A4IN90-F1
#
_entry.id   AF-A4IN90-F1
#
_cell.length_a   1.000
_cell.length_b   1.000
_cell.length_c   1.000
_cell.angle_alpha   90.00
_cell.angle_beta   90.00
_cell.angle_gamma   90.00
#
_symmetry.space_group_name_H-M   'P 1'
#
loop_
_entity.id
_entity.type
_entity.pdbx_description
1 polymer ?
#
loop_
_entity_poly.entity_id
_entity_poly.type
_entity_poly.pdbx_seq_one_letter_code
_entity_poly.pdbx_strand_id
1 'polypeptide(L)' 'MENQNQRRDNRMVAPGIDDDEELNEKATKEEIERGDYTRVVTLAWDEVEPSEPR' A
#
# COMPACT_ATOMS: atom_id res chain seq x y z
N MET A 1 29.10 -10.22 10.37
CA MET A 1 28.08 -9.34 10.98
C MET A 1 27.06 -9.07 9.89
N GLU A 2 25.98 -9.84 9.86
CA GLU A 2 24.94 -9.71 8.82
C GLU A 2 24.10 -8.47 9.10
N ASN A 3 24.08 -7.53 8.16
CA ASN A 3 23.28 -6.31 8.20
C ASN A 3 21.78 -6.68 8.13
N GLN A 4 21.12 -6.72 9.28
CA GLN A 4 19.68 -7.01 9.41
C GLN A 4 18.77 -5.81 9.04
N ASN A 5 19.23 -4.89 8.18
CA ASN A 5 18.55 -3.60 7.95
C ASN A 5 17.83 -3.46 6.60
N GLN A 6 17.54 -4.56 5.90
CA GLN A 6 16.79 -4.56 4.63
C GLN A 6 15.42 -5.25 4.72
N ARG A 7 14.73 -5.15 5.86
CA ARG A 7 13.44 -5.83 6.08
C ARG A 7 12.23 -4.88 6.14
N ARG A 8 12.25 -3.75 5.44
CA ARG A 8 11.11 -2.79 5.47
C ARG A 8 10.48 -2.47 4.11
N ASP A 9 11.16 -2.70 2.98
CA ASP A 9 10.64 -2.28 1.66
C ASP A 9 10.30 -3.41 0.70
N ASN A 10 10.06 -4.62 1.20
CA ASN A 10 9.47 -5.65 0.36
C ASN A 10 8.27 -6.24 1.10
N ARG A 11 7.18 -5.45 1.19
CA ARG A 11 5.84 -6.04 1.26
C ARG A 11 5.77 -6.95 0.04
N MET A 12 6.01 -8.25 0.24
CA MET A 12 5.92 -9.23 -0.83
C MET A 12 4.46 -9.25 -1.28
N VAL A 13 4.16 -8.46 -2.31
CA VAL A 13 2.94 -8.58 -3.09
C VAL A 13 2.96 -10.01 -3.61
N ALA A 14 1.84 -10.72 -3.45
CA ALA A 14 1.74 -12.09 -3.94
C ALA A 14 2.02 -12.07 -5.46
N PRO A 15 2.92 -12.93 -5.96
CA PRO A 15 3.21 -12.96 -7.39
C PRO A 15 1.91 -13.22 -8.18
N GLY A 16 1.56 -12.31 -9.10
CA GLY A 16 0.32 -12.34 -9.88
C GLY A 16 -0.78 -11.37 -9.40
N ILE A 17 -0.53 -10.59 -8.35
CA ILE A 17 -1.29 -9.36 -8.08
C ILE A 17 -0.56 -8.25 -8.85
N ASP A 18 -1.19 -7.73 -9.91
CA ASP A 18 -0.73 -6.48 -10.51
C ASP A 18 -0.86 -5.40 -9.42
N ASP A 19 0.09 -4.49 -9.50
CA ASP A 19 0.51 -3.43 -8.59
C ASP A 19 -0.63 -2.64 -7.91
N ASP A 20 -0.24 -1.75 -6.99
CA ASP A 20 -1.09 -0.81 -6.25
C ASP A 20 -2.26 -0.17 -7.05
N GLU A 21 -2.20 -0.11 -8.38
CA GLU A 21 -3.26 0.39 -9.26
C GLU A 21 -4.57 -0.41 -9.15
N GLU A 22 -4.55 -1.76 -9.23
CA GLU A 22 -5.76 -2.58 -9.18
C GLU A 22 -6.40 -2.55 -7.77
N LEU A 23 -5.57 -2.57 -6.72
CA LEU A 23 -6.04 -2.50 -5.33
C LEU A 23 -6.60 -1.13 -4.93
N ASN A 24 -6.17 -0.06 -5.60
CA ASN A 24 -6.67 1.29 -5.38
C ASN A 24 -7.82 1.68 -6.34
N GLU A 25 -8.28 0.75 -7.18
CA GLU A 25 -9.43 0.98 -8.04
C GLU A 25 -10.69 1.24 -7.20
N LYS A 26 -11.49 2.22 -7.63
CA LYS A 26 -12.75 2.55 -6.98
C LYS A 26 -13.86 1.69 -7.55
N ALA A 27 -14.51 0.91 -6.69
CA ALA A 27 -15.74 0.20 -7.05
C ALA A 27 -16.83 1.17 -7.54
N THR A 28 -17.56 0.74 -8.56
CA THR A 28 -18.77 1.42 -9.06
C THR A 28 -19.91 1.31 -8.04
N LYS A 29 -20.98 2.09 -8.24
CA LYS A 29 -22.15 2.04 -7.34
C LYS A 29 -22.83 0.68 -7.37
N GLU A 30 -22.95 0.11 -8.57
CA GLU A 30 -23.59 -1.17 -8.84
C GLU A 30 -22.81 -2.34 -8.22
N GLU A 31 -21.47 -2.24 -8.13
CA GLU A 31 -20.64 -3.22 -7.43
C GLU A 31 -20.76 -3.11 -5.91
N ILE A 32 -20.82 -1.88 -5.39
CA ILE A 32 -21.05 -1.65 -3.96
C ILE A 32 -22.42 -2.19 -3.53
N GLU A 33 -23.46 -1.95 -4.32
CA GLU A 33 -24.82 -2.45 -4.07
C GLU A 33 -24.90 -3.98 -4.07
N ARG A 34 -24.12 -4.63 -4.95
CA ARG A 34 -24.03 -6.11 -5.02
C ARG A 34 -23.12 -6.71 -3.96
N GLY A 35 -22.27 -5.91 -3.33
CA GLY A 35 -21.23 -6.37 -2.39
C GLY A 35 -19.97 -6.90 -3.07
N ASP A 36 -19.81 -6.63 -4.37
CA ASP A 36 -18.68 -7.07 -5.20
C ASP A 36 -17.48 -6.10 -5.03
N TYR A 37 -17.02 -5.87 -3.79
CA TYR A 37 -15.87 -5.00 -3.53
C TYR A 37 -15.10 -5.43 -2.28
N THR A 38 -13.83 -5.03 -2.20
CA THR A 38 -13.00 -5.18 -1.00
C THR A 38 -12.58 -3.81 -0.48
N ARG A 39 -12.75 -3.56 0.81
CA ARG A 39 -12.32 -2.31 1.43
C ARG A 39 -10.83 -2.36 1.76
N VAL A 40 -10.04 -1.52 1.11
CA VAL A 40 -8.61 -1.32 1.36
C VAL A 40 -8.41 -0.14 2.32
N VAL A 41 -7.50 -0.29 3.28
CA VAL A 41 -7.12 0.78 4.23
C VAL A 41 -5.59 0.89 4.26
N THR A 42 -5.08 2.06 3.91
CA THR A 42 -3.64 2.35 3.91
C THR A 42 -3.28 3.19 5.13
N LEU A 43 -2.30 2.75 5.91
CA LEU A 43 -1.73 3.49 7.03
C LEU A 43 -0.42 4.14 6.58
N ALA A 44 -0.31 5.47 6.75
CA ALA A 44 0.91 6.24 6.53
C ALA A 44 1.33 6.94 7.83
N TRP A 45 2.63 6.92 8.13
CA TRP A 45 3.21 7.59 9.29
C TRP A 45 3.67 9.00 8.90
N ASP A 46 3.36 10.02 9.72
CA ASP A 46 3.64 11.45 9.47
C ASP A 46 5.10 11.86 9.83
N GLU A 47 6.06 10.94 9.71
CA GLU A 47 7.45 11.16 10.14
C GLU A 47 8.34 11.66 8.99
N VAL A 48 7.99 12.78 8.34
CA VAL A 48 8.91 13.44 7.38
C VAL A 48 8.73 14.97 7.36
N GLU A 49 9.30 15.68 8.35
CA GLU A 49 9.85 17.01 8.05
C GLU A 49 11.32 16.83 7.65
N PRO A 50 11.75 17.24 6.44
CA PRO A 50 13.16 17.21 6.09
C PRO A 50 13.90 18.23 6.95
N SER A 51 14.85 17.79 7.76
CA SER A 51 15.79 18.71 8.39
C SER A 51 16.60 19.40 7.30
N GLU A 52 16.33 20.68 7.02
CA GLU A 52 17.14 21.48 6.10
C GLU A 52 18.62 21.41 6.52
N PRO A 53 19.54 21.14 5.58
CA PRO A 53 20.97 21.21 5.87
C PRO A 53 21.35 22.69 6.03
N ARG A 54 21.81 23.06 7.23
CA ARG A 54 22.53 24.32 7.49
C ARG A 54 23.98 24.22 7.05
#